data_AF-A0A1N7RP36-F1
#
_entry.id   AF-A0A1N7RP36-F1
#
_cell.length_a   1.000
_cell.length_b   1.000
_cell.length_c   1.000
_cell.angle_alpha   90.00
_cell.angle_beta   90.00
_cell.angle_gamma   90.00
#
_symmetry.space_group_name_H-M   'P 1'
#
loop_
_entity.id
_entity.type
_entity.pdbx_description
1 polymer ?
#
loop_
_entity_poly.entity_id
_entity_poly.type
_entity_poly.pdbx_seq_one_letter_code
_entity_poly.pdbx_strand_id
1 'polypeptide(L)'
;MDATKKMVDLLDIAQSTLTSEVVPALTKHGRYNALMVANALRIVARHFGVSEHDSSGFTCADDLLDDAAVVCGIRAGQFDEGSAMRETLVLSLRKRLVRQLLVDNPRVLEQFVKNSSQAH
;
A
#
# COMPACT_ATOMS: atom_id res chain seq x y z
N MET A 1 12.53 -19.93 10.59
CA MET A 1 12.31 -18.47 10.67
C MET A 1 12.34 -17.94 9.26
N ASP A 2 11.20 -17.43 8.79
CA ASP A 2 11.07 -16.83 7.47
C ASP A 2 12.05 -15.65 7.32
N ALA A 3 12.70 -15.56 6.15
CA ALA A 3 13.64 -14.48 5.86
C ALA A 3 12.92 -13.13 5.82
N THR A 4 11.65 -13.12 5.42
CA THR A 4 10.79 -11.94 5.34
C THR A 4 10.52 -11.35 6.73
N LYS A 5 10.08 -12.18 7.67
CA LYS A 5 9.93 -11.79 9.08
C LYS A 5 11.21 -11.19 9.68
N LYS A 6 12.36 -11.81 9.41
CA LYS A 6 13.66 -11.26 9.86
C LYS A 6 13.95 -9.89 9.25
N MET A 7 13.61 -9.67 7.98
CA MET A 7 13.79 -8.35 7.35
C MET A 7 12.88 -7.30 7.99
N VAL A 8 11.62 -7.63 8.26
CA VAL A 8 10.70 -6.72 8.97
C VAL A 8 11.22 -6.37 10.35
N ASP A 9 11.64 -7.37 11.13
CA ASP A 9 12.20 -7.16 12.48
C ASP A 9 13.43 -6.22 12.45
N LEU A 10 14.33 -6.41 11.48
CA LEU A 10 15.53 -5.55 11.32
C LEU A 10 15.16 -4.11 10.92
N LEU A 11 14.18 -3.95 10.03
CA LEU A 11 13.70 -2.63 9.61
C LEU A 11 13.01 -1.89 10.76
N ASP A 12 12.27 -2.61 11.60
CA ASP A 12 11.62 -2.04 12.79
C ASP A 12 12.66 -1.61 13.84
N ILE A 13 13.70 -2.42 14.08
CA ILE A 13 14.82 -2.05 14.96
C ILE A 13 15.51 -0.79 14.43
N ALA A 14 15.87 -0.77 13.14
CA ALA A 14 16.54 0.37 12.54
C ALA A 14 15.71 1.66 12.63
N GLN A 15 14.40 1.56 12.38
CA GLN A 15 13.47 2.69 12.48
C GLN A 15 13.35 3.18 13.93
N SER A 16 13.26 2.26 14.90
CA SER A 16 13.14 2.58 16.32
C SER A 16 14.40 3.26 16.86
N THR A 17 15.58 2.73 16.55
CA THR A 17 16.87 3.34 16.94
C THR A 17 17.06 4.71 16.28
N LEU A 18 16.76 4.82 14.98
CA LEU A 18 16.85 6.09 14.26
C LEU A 18 15.96 7.17 14.90
N THR A 19 14.73 6.82 15.29
CA THR A 19 13.77 7.79 15.83
C THR A 19 13.94 8.09 17.32
N SER A 20 14.28 7.09 18.13
CA SER A 20 14.41 7.22 19.58
C SER A 20 15.78 7.75 20.01
N GLU A 21 16.85 7.41 19.30
CA GLU A 21 18.23 7.69 19.74
C GLU A 21 18.92 8.72 18.84
N VAL A 22 18.80 8.56 17.52
CA VAL A 22 19.56 9.41 16.57
C VAL A 22 18.86 10.76 16.35
N VAL A 23 17.57 10.77 16.01
CA VAL A 23 16.81 12.00 15.71
C VAL A 23 16.92 13.08 16.81
N PRO A 24 16.81 12.76 18.12
CA PRO A 24 16.90 13.78 19.17
C PRO A 24 18.26 14.51 19.23
N ALA A 25 19.34 13.85 18.83
CA ALA A 25 20.70 14.42 18.84
C ALA A 25 21.00 15.30 17.60
N LEU A 26 20.12 15.33 16.60
CA LEU A 26 20.36 16.04 15.34
C LEU A 26 19.93 17.51 15.37
N THR A 27 20.62 18.31 14.56
CA THR A 27 20.21 19.69 14.25
C THR A 27 18.86 19.71 13.53
N LYS A 28 18.20 20.88 13.44
CA LYS A 28 16.86 21.00 12.82
C LYS A 28 16.79 20.42 11.40
N HIS A 29 17.78 20.71 10.55
CA HIS A 29 17.84 20.17 9.19
C HIS A 29 18.12 18.66 9.18
N GLY A 30 19.02 18.18 10.05
CA GLY A 30 19.30 16.75 10.20
C GLY A 30 18.08 15.95 10.67
N ARG A 31 17.28 16.51 11.59
CA ARG A 31 16.04 15.90 12.07
C ARG A 31 15.03 15.67 10.96
N TYR A 32 14.86 16.64 10.06
CA TYR A 32 13.95 16.48 8.92
C TYR A 32 14.37 15.31 8.04
N ASN A 33 15.64 15.27 7.63
CA ASN A 33 16.16 14.18 6.80
C ASN A 33 16.04 12.82 7.48
N ALA A 34 16.37 12.73 8.77
CA ALA A 34 16.27 11.49 9.53
C ALA A 34 14.83 11.00 9.69
N LEU A 35 13.86 11.90 9.91
CA LEU A 35 12.44 11.55 9.96
C LEU A 35 11.91 11.08 8.60
N MET A 36 12.36 11.71 7.50
CA MET A 36 12.03 11.28 6.15
C MET A 36 12.57 9.85 5.88
N VAL A 37 13.82 9.57 6.26
CA VAL A 37 14.41 8.22 6.16
C VAL A 37 13.64 7.21 7.02
N ALA A 38 13.28 7.56 8.26
CA ALA A 38 12.48 6.71 9.13
C ALA A 38 11.11 6.36 8.52
N ASN A 39 10.47 7.32 7.83
CA ASN A 39 9.21 7.06 7.14
C ASN A 39 9.40 6.11 5.94
N ALA A 40 10.48 6.28 5.16
CA ALA A 40 10.83 5.38 4.06
C ALA A 40 11.07 3.94 4.56
N LEU A 41 11.84 3.76 5.63
CA LEU A 41 12.05 2.45 6.26
C LEU A 41 10.74 1.77 6.65
N ARG A 42 9.81 2.55 7.22
CA ARG A 42 8.49 2.04 7.61
C ARG A 42 7.64 1.62 6.41
N ILE A 43 7.73 2.32 5.27
CA ILE A 43 7.07 1.92 4.01
C ILE A 43 7.63 0.58 3.53
N VAL A 44 8.96 0.44 3.51
CA VAL A 44 9.64 -0.79 3.10
C VAL A 44 9.29 -1.95 4.02
N ALA A 45 9.25 -1.74 5.34
CA ALA A 45 8.85 -2.78 6.30
C ALA A 45 7.45 -3.31 6.03
N ARG A 46 6.49 -2.44 5.67
CA ARG A 46 5.12 -2.87 5.29
C ARG A 46 5.11 -3.68 4.00
N HIS A 47 5.95 -3.34 3.03
CA HIS A 47 6.07 -4.10 1.79
C HIS A 47 6.47 -5.56 2.06
N PHE A 48 7.43 -5.78 2.97
CA PHE A 48 7.83 -7.12 3.37
C PHE A 48 6.81 -7.78 4.32
N GLY A 49 6.19 -7.04 5.24
CA GLY A 49 5.19 -7.61 6.16
C GLY A 49 3.91 -8.12 5.48
N VAL A 50 3.51 -7.55 4.34
CA VAL A 50 2.38 -8.04 3.53
C VAL A 50 2.69 -9.40 2.88
N SER A 51 3.98 -9.72 2.67
CA SER A 51 4.40 -10.96 1.99
C SER A 51 4.12 -12.25 2.78
N GLU A 52 3.83 -12.19 4.10
CA GLU A 52 3.53 -13.39 4.91
C GLU A 52 2.03 -13.73 5.02
N HIS A 53 1.13 -12.80 4.68
CA HIS A 53 -0.30 -13.10 4.58
C HIS A 53 -0.76 -13.39 3.13
N ASP A 54 0.09 -13.11 2.14
CA ASP A 54 -0.16 -13.26 0.70
C ASP A 54 0.97 -14.07 0.01
N SER A 55 1.67 -14.97 0.74
CA SER A 55 2.74 -15.81 0.16
C SER A 55 2.26 -16.80 -0.91
N SER A 56 0.95 -16.88 -1.15
CA SER A 56 0.39 -17.28 -2.45
C SER A 56 0.11 -16.04 -3.30
N GLY A 57 1.18 -15.43 -3.82
CA GLY A 57 1.12 -14.58 -5.00
C GLY A 57 1.09 -13.07 -4.79
N PHE A 58 2.29 -12.50 -4.90
CA PHE A 58 2.47 -11.33 -5.79
C PHE A 58 2.14 -11.66 -7.27
N THR A 59 1.71 -12.90 -7.53
CA THR A 59 1.10 -13.45 -8.74
C THR A 59 -0.01 -14.45 -8.34
N CYS A 60 -1.14 -14.01 -7.80
CA CYS A 60 -2.30 -14.91 -7.61
C CYS A 60 -3.61 -14.21 -7.95
N ALA A 61 -4.00 -14.37 -9.22
CA ALA A 61 -5.37 -14.58 -9.70
C ALA A 61 -6.52 -13.62 -9.30
N ASP A 62 -6.26 -12.53 -8.57
CA ASP A 62 -7.20 -11.39 -8.41
C ASP A 62 -6.78 -10.20 -9.30
N ASP A 63 -5.72 -10.38 -10.10
CA ASP A 63 -5.31 -9.57 -11.26
C ASP A 63 -6.29 -9.79 -12.42
N LEU A 64 -7.58 -9.68 -12.11
CA LEU A 64 -8.68 -10.23 -12.92
C LEU A 64 -8.85 -9.53 -14.27
N LEU A 65 -8.05 -8.49 -14.54
CA LEU A 65 -7.83 -7.94 -15.85
C LEU A 65 -6.37 -7.49 -15.95
N ASP A 66 -5.57 -8.24 -16.72
CA ASP A 66 -4.29 -7.77 -17.24
C ASP A 66 -4.45 -6.32 -17.74
N ASP A 67 -3.52 -5.42 -17.40
CA ASP A 67 -3.59 -4.01 -17.78
C ASP A 67 -3.79 -3.88 -19.31
N ALA A 68 -3.23 -4.79 -20.11
CA ALA A 68 -3.47 -4.84 -21.55
C ALA A 68 -4.92 -5.23 -21.90
N ALA A 69 -5.51 -6.21 -21.21
CA ALA A 69 -6.91 -6.61 -21.37
C ALA A 69 -7.88 -5.49 -20.95
N VAL A 70 -7.59 -4.76 -19.87
CA VAL A 70 -8.35 -3.56 -19.46
C VAL A 70 -8.32 -2.54 -20.58
N VAL A 71 -7.14 -2.23 -21.13
CA VAL A 71 -7.00 -1.23 -22.21
C VAL A 71 -7.78 -1.64 -23.46
N CYS A 72 -7.69 -2.92 -23.86
CA CYS A 72 -8.47 -3.45 -24.98
C CYS A 72 -9.98 -3.34 -24.71
N GLY A 73 -10.45 -3.70 -23.52
CA GLY A 73 -11.86 -3.63 -23.15
C GLY A 73 -12.40 -2.20 -23.07
N ILE A 74 -11.61 -1.25 -22.57
CA ILE A 74 -11.95 0.19 -22.58
C ILE A 74 -12.10 0.68 -24.03
N ARG A 75 -11.13 0.36 -24.89
CA ARG A 75 -11.19 0.75 -26.32
C ARG A 75 -12.36 0.11 -27.06
N ALA A 76 -12.82 -1.07 -26.61
CA ALA A 76 -13.95 -1.78 -27.16
C ALA A 76 -15.31 -1.38 -26.56
N GLY A 77 -15.35 -0.41 -25.63
CA GLY A 77 -16.59 0.04 -24.97
C GLY A 77 -17.19 -0.97 -23.98
N GLN A 78 -16.43 -2.01 -23.59
CA GLN A 78 -16.92 -3.08 -22.72
C GLN A 78 -17.20 -2.63 -21.29
N PHE A 79 -16.72 -1.46 -20.89
CA PHE A 79 -16.90 -0.89 -19.55
C PHE A 79 -17.70 0.41 -19.55
N ASP A 80 -18.40 0.69 -20.65
CA ASP A 80 -19.24 1.88 -20.78
C ASP A 80 -20.48 1.80 -19.88
N GLU A 81 -21.20 2.91 -19.77
CA GLU A 81 -22.38 3.03 -18.92
C GLU A 81 -23.47 2.01 -19.30
N GLY A 82 -23.99 1.29 -18.30
CA GLY A 82 -24.95 0.19 -18.50
C GLY A 82 -24.33 -1.19 -18.75
N SER A 83 -23.01 -1.30 -18.90
CA SER A 83 -22.32 -2.59 -18.99
C SER A 83 -22.21 -3.28 -17.62
N ALA A 84 -22.60 -4.56 -17.56
CA ALA A 84 -22.39 -5.40 -16.38
C ALA A 84 -20.90 -5.58 -16.02
N MET A 85 -19.99 -5.47 -17.00
CA MET A 85 -18.55 -5.58 -16.77
C MET A 85 -17.97 -4.33 -16.10
N ARG A 86 -18.64 -3.18 -16.20
CA ARG A 86 -18.20 -1.92 -15.58
C ARG A 86 -18.14 -2.03 -14.05
N GLU A 87 -19.16 -2.60 -13.43
CA GLU A 87 -19.20 -2.79 -11.97
C GLU A 87 -18.07 -3.71 -11.50
N THR A 88 -17.82 -4.78 -12.25
CA THR A 88 -16.73 -5.72 -11.96
C THR A 88 -15.36 -5.05 -12.04
N LEU A 89 -15.13 -4.23 -13.08
CA LEU A 89 -13.89 -3.45 -13.23
C LEU A 89 -13.72 -2.43 -12.10
N VAL A 90 -14.78 -1.70 -11.75
CA VAL A 90 -14.70 -0.70 -10.67
C VAL A 90 -14.38 -1.36 -9.33
N LEU A 91 -14.98 -2.53 -9.06
CA LEU A 91 -14.69 -3.30 -7.84
C LEU A 91 -13.25 -3.79 -7.81
N SER A 92 -12.70 -4.31 -8.92
CA SER A 92 -11.32 -4.77 -8.97
C SER A 92 -10.32 -3.62 -8.81
N LEU A 93 -10.53 -2.50 -9.51
CA LEU A 93 -9.70 -1.30 -9.38
C LEU A 93 -9.73 -0.74 -7.96
N ARG A 94 -10.91 -0.73 -7.33
CA ARG A 94 -11.05 -0.30 -5.92
C ARG A 94 -10.26 -1.21 -4.98
N LYS A 95 -10.34 -2.53 -5.12
CA LYS A 95 -9.56 -3.47 -4.31
C LYS A 95 -8.06 -3.25 -4.47
N ARG A 96 -7.57 -3.10 -5.71
CA ARG A 96 -6.16 -2.81 -6.02
C ARG A 96 -5.71 -1.51 -5.36
N LEU A 97 -6.51 -0.44 -5.48
CA LEU A 97 -6.22 0.85 -4.86
C LEU A 97 -6.15 0.75 -3.33
N VAL A 98 -7.11 0.08 -2.69
CA VAL A 98 -7.13 -0.09 -1.23
C VAL A 98 -5.90 -0.86 -0.75
N ARG A 99 -5.54 -1.96 -1.43
CA ARG A 99 -4.34 -2.74 -1.12
C ARG A 99 -3.08 -1.89 -1.24
N GLN A 100 -2.95 -1.09 -2.30
CA GLN A 100 -1.82 -0.19 -2.48
C GLN A 100 -1.76 0.90 -1.39
N LEU A 101 -2.91 1.50 -1.06
CA LEU A 101 -2.99 2.53 -0.02
C LEU A 101 -2.65 2.00 1.38
N LEU A 102 -3.00 0.76 1.70
CA LEU A 102 -2.60 0.14 2.97
C LEU A 102 -1.07 0.08 3.13
N VAL A 103 -0.35 -0.14 2.03
CA VAL A 103 1.11 -0.16 2.02
C VAL A 103 1.67 1.26 2.04
N ASP A 104 1.23 2.13 1.14
CA ASP A 104 1.87 3.43 0.94
C ASP A 104 1.43 4.45 1.99
N ASN A 105 0.12 4.52 2.28
CA ASN A 105 -0.45 5.57 3.12
C ASN A 105 -1.77 5.17 3.80
N PRO A 106 -1.73 4.37 4.89
CA PRO A 106 -2.93 3.86 5.55
C PRO A 106 -3.83 4.95 6.14
N ARG A 107 -3.27 6.13 6.46
CA ARG A 107 -4.04 7.26 7.02
C ARG A 107 -5.07 7.80 6.04
N VAL A 108 -4.78 7.77 4.74
CA VAL A 108 -5.72 8.22 3.70
C VAL A 108 -6.93 7.29 3.67
N LEU A 109 -6.72 5.98 3.80
CA LEU A 109 -7.81 5.00 3.86
C LEU A 109 -8.71 5.23 5.09
N GLU A 110 -8.11 5.48 6.26
CA GLU A 110 -8.86 5.80 7.49
C GLU A 110 -9.73 7.06 7.32
N GLN A 111 -9.24 8.08 6.62
CA GLN A 111 -10.00 9.29 6.33
C GLN A 111 -11.20 9.01 5.41
N PHE A 112 -11.02 8.20 4.36
CA PHE A 112 -12.13 7.80 3.50
C PHE A 112 -13.22 7.03 4.25
N VAL A 113 -12.85 6.14 5.17
CA VAL A 113 -13.80 5.39 6.01
C VAL A 113 -14.53 6.33 6.99
N LYS A 114 -13.82 7.27 7.62
CA LYS A 114 -14.43 8.27 8.51
C LYS A 114 -15.41 9.18 7.77
N ASN A 115 -15.01 9.69 6.60
CA ASN A 115 -15.84 10.62 5.82
C ASN A 115 -17.08 9.94 5.24
N SER A 116 -17.00 8.67 4.85
CA SER A 116 -18.16 7.89 4.40
C SER A 116 -19.12 7.54 5.54
N SER A 117 -18.64 7.46 6.78
CA SER A 117 -19.47 7.24 7.97
C SER A 117 -20.19 8.51 8.48
N GLN A 118 -19.76 9.70 8.04
CA GLN A 118 -20.38 10.99 8.37
C GLN A 118 -21.37 11.50 7.29
N ALA A 119 -21.58 10.74 6.22
CA ALA A 119 -22.46 11.09 5.10
C ALA A 119 -23.88 10.49 5.22
N HIS A 120 -24.26 9.98 6.39
CA HIS A 120 -25.59 9.49 6.76
C HIS A 120 -26.08 10.18 8.03
#